data_AF-I1BK22-F1
#
_entry.id   AF-I1BK22-F1
#
_cell.length_a   1.000
_cell.length_b   1.000
_cell.length_c   1.000
_cell.angle_alpha   90.00
_cell.angle_beta   90.00
_cell.angle_gamma   90.00
#
_symmetry.space_group_name_H-M   'P 1'
#
loop_
_entity.id
_entity.type
_entity.pdbx_description
1 polymer ?
#
loop_
_entity_poly.entity_id
_entity_poly.type
_entity_poly.pdbx_seq_one_letter_code
_entity_poly.pdbx_strand_id
1 'polypeptide(L)'
;MPRFEFDDQTTLGHNLFDNIRQVRQYLRKTEFELPKLNVYAKPFEAPSSDQILKFKSHTYLGEGHPVERKVVLSVKVDDLKLNDTEKHKFLLLSGPRYHVDTEELIMSRSKGYKGYLC
;
A
#
# COMPACT_ATOMS: atom_id res chain seq x y z
N MET A 1 -23.28 41.57 30.46
CA MET A 1 -22.84 40.17 30.47
C MET A 1 -23.00 39.62 31.87
N PRO A 2 -23.44 38.36 32.04
CA PRO A 2 -23.44 37.71 33.35
C PRO A 2 -22.00 37.62 33.90
N ARG A 3 -21.88 37.51 35.24
CA ARG A 3 -20.59 37.36 35.91
C ARG A 3 -20.07 35.94 35.70
N PHE A 4 -18.77 35.80 35.46
CA PHE A 4 -18.12 34.51 35.29
C PHE A 4 -17.92 33.82 36.65
N GLU A 5 -18.34 32.55 36.76
CA GLU A 5 -18.34 31.78 38.02
C GLU A 5 -17.16 30.81 38.15
N PHE A 6 -16.18 30.86 37.24
CA PHE A 6 -15.02 29.96 37.20
C PHE A 6 -15.38 28.47 37.01
N ASP A 7 -16.50 28.21 36.36
CA ASP A 7 -17.06 26.90 36.05
C ASP A 7 -16.60 26.34 34.69
N ASP A 8 -16.02 27.16 33.83
CA ASP A 8 -15.57 26.76 32.50
C ASP A 8 -14.08 27.08 32.24
N GLN A 9 -13.48 26.39 31.28
CA GLN A 9 -12.11 26.63 30.83
C GLN A 9 -12.08 27.48 29.57
N THR A 10 -10.91 28.04 29.27
CA THR A 10 -10.68 28.70 27.98
C THR A 10 -10.78 27.69 26.83
N THR A 11 -10.98 28.20 25.61
CA THR A 11 -11.01 27.38 24.39
C THR A 11 -9.76 26.50 24.23
N LEU A 12 -8.58 27.00 24.59
CA LEU A 12 -7.34 26.24 24.60
C LEU A 12 -7.36 25.08 25.63
N GLY A 13 -7.96 25.31 26.80
CA GLY A 13 -8.14 24.28 27.83
C GLY A 13 -9.06 23.16 27.35
N HIS A 14 -10.16 23.49 26.67
CA HIS A 14 -11.05 22.49 26.06
C HIS A 14 -10.37 21.66 24.97
N ASN A 15 -9.62 22.32 24.08
CA ASN A 15 -8.85 21.61 23.05
C ASN A 15 -7.85 20.62 23.67
N LEU A 16 -7.19 21.00 24.78
CA LEU A 16 -6.30 20.10 25.51
C LEU A 16 -7.05 18.89 26.08
N PHE A 17 -8.24 19.10 26.66
CA PHE A 17 -9.05 17.99 27.16
C PHE A 17 -9.53 17.06 26.05
N ASP A 18 -9.90 17.59 24.88
CA ASP A 18 -10.31 16.76 23.75
C ASP A 18 -9.15 15.93 23.20
N ASN A 19 -7.95 16.48 23.15
CA ASN A 19 -6.74 15.72 22.82
C ASN A 19 -6.51 14.57 23.83
N ILE A 20 -6.66 14.84 25.13
CA ILE A 20 -6.53 13.81 26.17
C ILE A 20 -7.61 12.73 26.00
N ARG A 21 -8.85 13.11 25.68
CA ARG A 21 -9.95 12.17 25.43
C ARG A 21 -9.68 11.30 24.21
N GLN A 22 -9.16 11.86 23.12
CA GLN A 22 -8.76 11.12 21.92
C GLN A 22 -7.65 10.12 22.23
N VAL A 23 -6.60 10.53 22.94
CA VAL A 23 -5.52 9.62 23.35
C VAL A 23 -6.06 8.47 24.19
N ARG A 24 -6.92 8.75 25.18
CA ARG A 24 -7.56 7.70 25.99
C ARG A 24 -8.44 6.76 25.16
N GLN A 25 -9.11 7.28 24.14
CA GLN A 25 -9.88 6.45 23.21
C GLN A 25 -8.97 5.48 22.46
N TYR A 26 -7.83 5.93 21.94
CA TYR A 26 -6.86 5.05 21.28
C TYR A 26 -6.29 4.00 22.24
N LEU A 27 -5.92 4.38 23.47
CA LEU A 27 -5.43 3.43 24.48
C LEU A 27 -6.46 2.33 24.76
N ARG A 28 -7.74 2.70 24.90
CA ARG A 28 -8.83 1.72 25.07
C ARG A 28 -8.93 0.76 23.89
N LYS A 29 -8.80 1.26 22.65
CA LYS A 29 -8.79 0.40 21.45
C LYS A 29 -7.59 -0.54 21.45
N THR A 30 -6.42 -0.07 21.89
CA THR A 30 -5.23 -0.94 21.97
C THR A 30 -5.39 -2.08 22.96
N GLU A 31 -6.05 -1.85 24.08
CA GLU A 31 -6.24 -2.87 25.11
C GLU A 31 -7.36 -3.86 24.76
N PHE A 32 -8.49 -3.38 24.21
CA PHE A 32 -9.70 -4.20 24.09
C PHE A 32 -10.06 -4.60 22.64
N GLU A 33 -9.60 -3.87 21.63
CA GLU A 33 -9.96 -4.13 20.23
C GLU A 33 -8.82 -4.78 19.46
N LEU A 34 -7.58 -4.27 19.59
CA LEU A 34 -6.43 -4.82 18.85
C LEU A 34 -6.16 -6.31 19.13
N PRO A 35 -6.22 -6.82 20.38
CA PRO A 35 -5.99 -8.24 20.62
C PRO A 35 -7.01 -9.15 19.93
N LYS A 36 -8.23 -8.64 19.67
CA LYS A 36 -9.27 -9.38 18.94
C LYS A 36 -8.91 -9.56 17.46
N LEU A 37 -8.10 -8.66 16.89
CA LEU A 37 -7.64 -8.78 15.50
C LEU A 37 -6.71 -9.97 15.29
N ASN A 38 -6.07 -10.48 16.36
CA ASN A 38 -5.20 -11.64 16.28
C ASN A 38 -5.94 -12.90 15.77
N VAL A 39 -7.25 -12.98 16.00
CA VAL A 39 -8.10 -14.08 15.49
C VAL A 39 -8.14 -14.11 13.95
N TYR A 40 -7.93 -12.97 13.30
CA TYR A 40 -7.94 -12.84 11.84
C TYR A 40 -6.54 -12.81 11.23
N ALA A 41 -5.49 -12.91 12.06
CA ALA A 41 -4.11 -12.93 11.59
C ALA A 41 -3.85 -14.21 10.78
N LYS A 42 -3.31 -14.05 9.58
CA LYS A 42 -2.83 -15.15 8.75
C LYS A 42 -1.29 -15.18 8.84
N PRO A 43 -0.66 -16.34 9.02
CA PRO A 43 0.80 -16.43 8.99
C PRO A 43 1.31 -16.03 7.61
N PHE A 44 2.50 -15.42 7.57
CA PHE A 44 3.15 -15.10 6.32
C PHE A 44 3.72 -16.37 5.68
N GLU A 45 3.28 -16.68 4.46
CA GLU A 45 3.84 -17.73 3.63
C GLU A 45 4.75 -17.09 2.59
N ALA A 46 6.01 -17.53 2.54
CA ALA A 46 6.95 -17.05 1.53
C ALA A 46 6.48 -17.47 0.12
N PRO A 47 6.69 -16.62 -0.89
CA PRO A 47 6.30 -16.95 -2.26
C PRO A 47 7.06 -18.18 -2.76
N SER A 48 6.33 -19.06 -3.45
CA SER A 48 6.92 -20.24 -4.11
C SER A 48 7.84 -19.84 -5.26
N SER A 49 8.75 -20.74 -5.68
CA SER A 49 9.61 -20.56 -6.86
C SER A 49 8.85 -20.30 -8.16
N ASP A 50 7.57 -20.66 -8.22
CA ASP A 50 6.70 -20.44 -9.38
C ASP A 50 6.14 -19.01 -9.42
N GLN A 51 6.13 -18.31 -8.28
CA GLN A 51 5.64 -16.94 -8.14
C GLN A 51 6.74 -15.92 -8.44
N ILE A 52 7.10 -15.85 -9.71
CA ILE A 52 8.22 -15.02 -10.20
C ILE A 52 7.83 -13.54 -10.30
N LEU A 53 6.54 -13.26 -10.56
CA LEU A 53 6.05 -11.92 -10.85
C LEU A 53 5.75 -11.13 -9.57
N LYS A 54 6.32 -9.92 -9.44
CA LYS A 54 5.98 -8.99 -8.36
C LYS A 54 5.09 -7.87 -8.90
N PHE A 55 3.91 -7.74 -8.32
CA PHE A 55 2.96 -6.66 -8.63
C PHE A 55 2.93 -5.63 -7.52
N LYS A 56 3.02 -4.35 -7.89
CA LYS A 56 2.87 -3.23 -6.96
C LYS A 56 1.67 -2.38 -7.39
N SER A 57 0.69 -2.31 -6.51
CA SER A 57 -0.47 -1.41 -6.59
C SER A 57 -0.36 -0.33 -5.51
N HIS A 58 -0.96 0.81 -5.77
CA HIS A 58 -1.03 1.93 -4.83
C HIS A 58 -2.50 2.23 -4.55
N THR A 59 -2.89 2.20 -3.29
CA THR A 59 -4.24 2.56 -2.84
C THR A 59 -4.18 3.81 -1.98
N TYR A 60 -5.07 4.76 -2.26
CA TYR A 60 -5.23 5.99 -1.49
C TYR A 60 -6.53 5.88 -0.70
N LEU A 61 -6.42 5.77 0.62
CA LEU A 61 -7.58 5.58 1.48
C LEU A 61 -8.35 6.91 1.62
N GLY A 62 -9.62 6.92 1.20
CA GLY A 62 -10.56 8.03 1.39
C GLY A 62 -10.80 8.89 0.15
N GLU A 63 -9.84 9.01 -0.76
CA GLU A 63 -9.94 9.83 -1.98
C GLU A 63 -9.56 9.04 -3.23
N GLY A 64 -10.34 9.20 -4.29
CA GLY A 64 -10.03 8.58 -5.58
C GLY A 64 -8.87 9.28 -6.26
N HIS A 65 -7.69 8.67 -6.26
CA HIS A 65 -6.51 9.23 -6.92
C HIS A 65 -6.31 8.62 -8.32
N PRO A 66 -6.04 9.40 -9.38
CA PRO A 66 -5.88 8.86 -10.74
C PRO A 66 -4.74 7.83 -10.87
N VAL A 67 -3.73 7.92 -9.99
CA VAL A 67 -2.59 6.97 -9.92
C VAL A 67 -2.98 5.59 -9.43
N GLU A 68 -4.12 5.43 -8.73
CA GLU A 68 -4.56 4.14 -8.21
C GLU A 68 -4.78 3.09 -9.31
N ARG A 69 -5.06 3.54 -10.54
CA ARG A 69 -5.21 2.68 -11.72
C ARG A 69 -3.89 2.10 -12.21
N LYS A 70 -2.75 2.61 -11.73
CA LYS A 70 -1.42 2.19 -12.17
C LYS A 70 -1.03 0.92 -11.43
N VAL A 71 -0.72 -0.12 -12.21
CA VAL A 71 -0.07 -1.33 -11.71
C VAL A 71 1.34 -1.40 -12.29
N VAL A 72 2.31 -1.68 -11.42
CA VAL A 72 3.71 -1.91 -11.80
C VAL A 72 3.99 -3.40 -11.67
N LEU A 73 4.58 -3.98 -12.71
CA LEU A 73 5.11 -5.34 -12.74
C LEU A 73 6.64 -5.26 -12.72
N SER A 74 7.25 -6.05 -11.85
CA SER A 74 8.70 -6.22 -11.75
C SER A 74 9.06 -7.71 -11.74
N VAL A 75 10.06 -8.08 -12.54
CA VAL A 75 10.48 -9.48 -12.75
C VAL A 75 11.99 -9.53 -12.94
N LYS A 76 12.66 -10.50 -12.32
CA LYS A 76 14.06 -10.82 -12.65
C LYS A 76 14.11 -11.70 -13.88
N VAL A 77 14.99 -11.37 -14.82
CA VAL A 77 15.05 -12.10 -16.10
C VAL A 77 15.55 -13.54 -15.90
N ASP A 78 16.40 -13.77 -14.91
CA ASP A 78 16.95 -15.09 -14.59
C ASP A 78 15.90 -16.07 -14.08
N ASP A 79 14.89 -15.58 -13.36
CA ASP A 79 13.83 -16.40 -12.80
C ASP A 79 12.88 -16.95 -13.89
N LEU A 80 12.90 -16.38 -15.11
CA LEU A 80 12.06 -16.81 -16.23
C LEU A 80 12.52 -18.11 -16.90
N LYS A 81 13.69 -18.67 -16.52
CA LYS A 81 14.24 -19.94 -17.03
C LYS A 81 14.25 -20.04 -18.57
N LEU A 82 14.60 -18.94 -19.24
CA LEU A 82 14.68 -18.87 -20.71
C LEU A 82 16.01 -19.44 -21.22
N ASN A 83 16.01 -19.97 -22.45
CA ASN A 83 17.26 -20.34 -23.13
C ASN A 83 18.06 -19.08 -23.52
N ASP A 84 19.37 -19.18 -23.73
CA ASP A 84 20.24 -18.01 -23.98
C ASP A 84 19.80 -17.19 -25.21
N THR A 85 19.36 -17.88 -26.26
CA THR A 85 18.85 -17.24 -27.48
C THR A 85 17.53 -16.51 -27.25
N GLU A 86 16.65 -17.08 -26.43
CA GLU A 86 15.35 -16.52 -26.06
C GLU A 86 15.51 -15.35 -25.09
N LYS A 87 16.42 -15.47 -24.12
CA LYS A 87 16.81 -14.42 -23.19
C LYS A 87 17.35 -13.21 -23.94
N HIS A 88 18.27 -13.41 -24.88
CA HIS A 88 18.78 -12.33 -25.72
C HIS A 88 17.66 -11.64 -26.52
N LYS A 89 16.76 -12.42 -27.14
CA LYS A 89 15.60 -11.87 -27.86
C LYS A 89 14.65 -11.09 -26.94
N PHE A 90 14.41 -11.59 -25.73
CA PHE A 90 13.56 -10.95 -24.74
C PHE A 90 14.14 -9.62 -24.25
N LEU A 91 15.44 -9.57 -24.00
CA LEU A 91 16.15 -8.34 -23.61
C LEU A 91 16.06 -7.28 -24.72
N LEU A 92 16.24 -7.66 -25.98
CA LEU A 92 16.08 -6.76 -27.12
C LEU A 92 14.65 -6.20 -27.23
N LEU A 93 13.63 -7.02 -27.01
CA LEU A 93 12.22 -6.57 -27.04
C LEU A 93 11.87 -5.67 -25.84
N SER A 94 12.53 -5.87 -24.71
CA SER A 94 12.29 -5.13 -23.47
C SER A 94 12.82 -3.69 -23.53
N GLY A 95 13.90 -3.48 -24.29
CA GLY A 95 14.49 -2.16 -24.52
C GLY A 95 14.81 -1.42 -23.21
N PRO A 96 14.34 -0.17 -23.00
CA PRO A 96 14.70 0.64 -21.84
C PRO A 96 14.06 0.18 -20.52
N ARG A 97 13.25 -0.88 -20.54
CA ARG A 97 12.56 -1.41 -19.35
C ARG A 97 13.42 -2.38 -18.54
N TYR A 98 14.51 -2.85 -19.14
CA TYR A 98 15.46 -3.72 -18.50
C TYR A 98 16.57 -2.89 -17.84
N HIS A 99 16.83 -3.16 -16.57
CA HIS A 99 17.93 -2.56 -15.83
C HIS A 99 19.09 -3.56 -15.75
N VAL A 100 20.27 -3.15 -16.23
CA VAL A 100 21.46 -4.03 -16.30
C VAL A 100 22.02 -4.30 -14.90
N ASP A 101 22.05 -3.30 -14.03
CA ASP A 101 22.68 -3.44 -12.70
C ASP A 101 21.89 -4.34 -11.75
N THR A 102 20.56 -4.38 -11.89
CA THR A 102 19.67 -5.16 -11.02
C THR A 102 19.12 -6.41 -11.69
N GLU A 103 19.35 -6.58 -13.00
CA GLU A 103 18.81 -7.66 -13.84
C GLU A 103 17.28 -7.78 -13.79
N GLU A 104 16.62 -6.67 -13.43
CA GLU A 104 15.18 -6.57 -13.26
C GLU A 104 14.55 -5.83 -14.44
N LEU A 105 13.46 -6.40 -14.93
CA LEU A 105 12.57 -5.76 -15.87
C LEU A 105 11.42 -5.14 -15.11
N ILE A 106 11.23 -3.82 -15.30
CA ILE A 106 10.15 -3.07 -14.68
C ILE A 106 9.26 -2.48 -15.78
N MET A 107 7.97 -2.79 -15.71
CA MET A 107 6.98 -2.17 -16.60
C MET A 107 5.77 -1.73 -15.80
N SER A 108 5.10 -0.67 -16.27
CA SER A 108 3.88 -0.20 -15.62
C SER A 108 2.81 0.14 -16.64
N ARG A 109 1.56 0.01 -16.22
CA ARG A 109 0.40 0.37 -17.02
C ARG A 109 -0.59 1.13 -16.16
N SER A 110 -0.98 2.32 -16.63
CA SER A 110 -1.99 3.19 -15.99
C SER A 110 -3.25 3.39 -16.83
N LYS A 111 -3.25 2.92 -18.09
CA LYS A 111 -4.44 2.96 -18.95
C LYS A 111 -5.39 1.82 -18.57
N GLY A 112 -6.55 2.19 -18.05
CA GLY A 112 -7.64 1.26 -17.72
C GLY A 112 -8.12 0.48 -18.94
N TYR A 113 -8.62 -0.73 -18.70
CA TYR A 113 -9.38 -1.48 -19.69
C TYR A 113 -10.73 -0.77 -19.89
N LYS A 114 -11.11 -0.47 -21.14
CA LYS A 114 -12.53 -0.28 -21.48
C LYS A 114 -13.19 -1.66 -21.35
N GLY A 115 -13.49 -2.07 -20.13
CA GLY A 115 -14.30 -3.25 -19.88
C GLY A 115 -15.73 -2.93 -20.28
N TYR A 116 -16.19 -3.53 -21.37
CA TYR A 116 -17.61 -3.70 -21.63
C TYR A 116 -18.18 -4.50 -20.44
N LEU A 117 -18.96 -3.84 -19.59
CA LEU A 117 -19.86 -4.51 -18.67
C LEU A 117 -21.05 -4.99 -19.49
N CYS A 118 -21.27 -6.31 -19.48
CA CYS A 118 -22.58 -6.90 -19.76
C CYS A 118 -23.60 -6.44 -18.71
#